data_AF-A0AA88HSF1-F1
#
_entry.id   AF-A0AA88HSF1-F1
#
_cell.length_a   1.000
_cell.length_b   1.000
_cell.length_c   1.000
_cell.angle_alpha   90.00
_cell.angle_beta   90.00
_cell.angle_gamma   90.00
#
_symmetry.space_group_name_H-M   'P 1'
#
loop_
_entity.id
_entity.type
_entity.pdbx_description
1 polymer ?
#
loop_
_entity_poly.entity_id
_entity_poly.type
_entity_poly.pdbx_seq_one_letter_code
_entity_poly.pdbx_strand_id
1 'polypeptide(L)' 'MSVVPPNAQSSSKINEQRYFRIPFEDLSSQSKGWWYAHFDGPWIARQMEIYPDKTPVLLIKANVISAHVYFNI' A
#
# COMPACT_ATOMS: atom_id res chain seq x y z
N MET A 1 40.37 -17.80 -15.09
CA MET A 1 38.89 -17.90 -15.17
C MET A 1 38.36 -18.02 -13.76
N SER A 2 37.99 -16.90 -13.12
CA SER A 2 37.43 -16.89 -11.77
C SER A 2 35.92 -17.09 -11.86
N VAL A 3 35.43 -18.23 -11.36
CA VAL A 3 34.00 -18.53 -11.24
C VAL A 3 33.40 -17.57 -10.23
N VAL A 4 32.52 -16.69 -10.69
CA VAL A 4 31.73 -15.81 -9.82
C VAL A 4 30.60 -16.65 -9.21
N PRO A 5 30.42 -16.71 -7.88
CA PRO A 5 29.32 -17.45 -7.27
C PRO A 5 27.97 -16.83 -7.66
N PRO A 6 26.91 -17.63 -7.87
CA PRO A 6 25.62 -17.15 -8.38
C PRO A 6 24.78 -16.37 -7.35
N ASN A 7 25.37 -15.86 -6.27
CA ASN A 7 24.61 -15.30 -5.14
C ASN A 7 24.93 -13.84 -4.82
N ALA A 8 25.03 -13.01 -5.85
CA ALA A 8 25.17 -11.54 -5.71
C ALA A 8 23.93 -10.79 -6.22
N GLN A 9 22.73 -11.32 -6.00
CA GLN A 9 21.47 -10.63 -6.24
C GLN A 9 20.55 -10.74 -5.02
N SER A 10 20.91 -10.11 -3.90
CA SER A 10 19.99 -9.94 -2.77
C SER A 10 20.01 -8.51 -2.22
N SER A 11 20.46 -7.54 -3.01
CA SER A 11 20.46 -6.14 -2.62
C SER A 11 19.10 -5.48 -2.89
N SER A 12 18.42 -5.12 -1.79
CA SER A 12 17.44 -4.04 -1.67
C SER A 12 15.94 -4.30 -1.96
N LYS A 13 15.41 -5.48 -1.61
CA LYS A 13 13.94 -5.65 -1.44
C LYS A 13 13.36 -4.82 -0.28
N ILE A 14 14.22 -4.34 0.63
CA ILE A 14 13.81 -3.61 1.85
C ILE A 14 13.21 -2.23 1.54
N ASN A 15 13.64 -1.58 0.45
CA ASN A 15 13.20 -0.23 0.10
C ASN A 15 12.32 -0.19 -1.17
N GLU A 16 11.85 -1.36 -1.63
CA GLU A 16 11.05 -1.45 -2.87
C GLU A 16 9.65 -0.84 -2.64
N GLN A 17 9.32 0.18 -3.43
CA GLN A 17 8.00 0.83 -3.38
C GLN A 17 7.07 0.15 -4.39
N ARG A 18 6.00 -0.50 -3.93
CA ARG A 18 5.07 -1.26 -4.78
C ARG A 18 3.65 -0.77 -4.59
N TYR A 19 2.94 -0.52 -5.69
CA TYR A 19 1.59 0.05 -5.68
C TYR A 19 0.61 -0.93 -6.33
N PHE A 20 -0.56 -1.08 -5.72
CA PHE A 20 -1.61 -1.99 -6.18
C PHE A 20 -2.95 -1.27 -6.24
N ARG A 21 -3.79 -1.68 -7.18
CA ARG A 21 -5.20 -1.31 -7.28
C ARG A 21 -6.02 -2.55 -7.58
N ILE A 22 -6.92 -2.89 -6.67
CA ILE A 22 -7.75 -4.10 -6.76
C ILE A 22 -9.22 -3.67 -6.69
N PRO A 23 -10.09 -4.09 -7.63
CA PRO A 23 -11.52 -3.92 -7.48
C PRO A 23 -12.04 -4.87 -6.40
N PHE A 24 -12.96 -4.42 -5.56
CA PHE A 24 -13.63 -5.26 -4.57
C PHE A 24 -15.13 -4.97 -4.52
N GLU A 25 -15.88 -5.89 -3.93
CA GLU A 25 -17.31 -5.74 -3.70
C GLU A 25 -17.58 -5.92 -2.20
N ASP A 26 -18.27 -4.95 -1.60
CA ASP A 26 -18.77 -5.07 -0.24
C ASP A 26 -19.97 -6.01 -0.25
N LEU A 27 -19.78 -7.20 0.32
CA LEU A 27 -20.80 -8.24 0.38
C LEU A 27 -22.05 -7.81 1.18
N SER A 28 -21.91 -6.85 2.09
CA SER A 28 -23.01 -6.39 2.95
C SER A 28 -23.91 -5.38 2.23
N SER A 29 -23.33 -4.48 1.43
CA SER A 29 -24.07 -3.41 0.74
C SER A 29 -24.16 -3.58 -0.77
N GLN A 30 -23.65 -4.68 -1.33
CA GLN A 30 -23.51 -4.92 -2.79
C GLN A 30 -22.81 -3.76 -3.54
N SER A 31 -22.05 -2.94 -2.81
CA SER A 31 -21.39 -1.77 -3.38
C SER A 31 -20.01 -2.14 -3.88
N LYS A 32 -19.66 -1.70 -5.09
CA LYS A 32 -18.34 -1.92 -5.66
C LYS A 32 -17.40 -0.80 -5.27
N GLY A 33 -16.15 -1.14 -5.02
CA GLY A 33 -15.11 -0.21 -4.62
C GLY A 33 -13.76 -0.53 -5.22
N TRP A 34 -12.82 0.38 -5.01
CA TRP A 34 -11.43 0.23 -5.38
C TRP A 34 -10.58 0.28 -4.12
N TRP A 35 -9.75 -0.75 -3.95
CA TRP A 35 -8.75 -0.80 -2.90
C TRP A 35 -7.39 -0.47 -3.49
N TYR A 36 -6.77 0.59 -2.99
CA TYR A 36 -5.43 1.02 -3.33
C TYR A 36 -4.50 0.72 -2.16
N ALA A 37 -3.32 0.18 -2.46
CA ALA A 37 -2.30 -0.06 -1.44
C ALA A 37 -0.91 0.32 -1.92
N HIS A 38 -0.16 0.90 -0.99
CA HIS A 38 1.25 1.20 -1.14
C HIS A 38 2.05 0.35 -0.15
N PHE A 39 2.88 -0.52 -0.69
CA PHE A 39 3.86 -1.27 0.06
C PHE A 39 5.22 -0.55 0.03
N ASP A 40 5.80 -0.40 1.21
CA ASP A 40 7.18 0.02 1.44
C ASP A 40 7.97 -1.21 1.91
N GLY A 41 8.76 -1.77 1.00
CA GLY A 41 9.38 -3.08 1.16
C GLY A 41 8.31 -4.17 1.38
N PRO A 42 8.40 -4.97 2.46
CA PRO A 42 7.44 -6.04 2.72
C PRO A 42 6.13 -5.56 3.37
N TRP A 43 6.03 -4.30 3.79
CA TRP A 43 4.91 -3.80 4.62
C TRP A 43 3.97 -2.86 3.86
N ILE A 44 2.69 -2.84 4.24
CA ILE A 44 1.75 -1.81 3.76
C ILE A 44 2.00 -0.54 4.57
N ALA A 45 2.37 0.54 3.88
CA ALA A 45 2.58 1.85 4.48
C ALA A 45 1.30 2.71 4.42
N ARG A 46 0.51 2.57 3.34
CA ARG A 46 -0.74 3.30 3.13
C ARG A 46 -1.74 2.40 2.42
N GLN A 47 -3.01 2.53 2.77
CA GLN A 47 -4.12 1.93 2.02
C GLN A 47 -5.27 2.94 1.90
N MET A 48 -6.01 2.87 0.81
CA MET A 48 -7.16 3.72 0.55
C MET A 48 -8.28 2.92 -0.10
N GLU A 49 -9.48 3.04 0.46
CA GLU A 49 -10.71 2.50 -0.10
C GLU A 49 -11.54 3.62 -0.69
N ILE A 50 -11.93 3.46 -1.96
CA ILE A 50 -12.80 4.40 -2.66
C ILE A 50 -14.07 3.67 -3.07
N TYR A 51 -15.21 4.27 -2.73
CA TYR A 51 -16.53 3.89 -3.21
C TYR A 51 -17.12 5.10 -3.97
N PRO A 52 -17.94 4.90 -5.02
CA PRO A 52 -18.55 6.02 -5.74
C PRO A 52 -19.40 6.94 -4.86
N ASP A 53 -20.14 6.35 -3.91
CA ASP A 53 -21.17 7.04 -3.12
C ASP A 53 -20.82 7.17 -1.63
N LYS A 54 -19.60 6.79 -1.23
CA LYS A 54 -19.14 6.92 0.16
C LYS A 54 -17.88 7.79 0.20
N THR A 55 -17.68 8.48 1.30
CA THR A 55 -16.44 9.21 1.55
C THR A 55 -15.25 8.25 1.46
N PRO A 56 -14.17 8.59 0.73
CA PRO A 56 -12.97 7.78 0.68
C PRO A 56 -12.38 7.53 2.07
N VAL A 57 -11.97 6.29 2.34
CA VAL A 57 -11.32 5.91 3.59
C VAL A 57 -9.82 5.78 3.32
N LEU A 58 -9.00 6.60 3.98
CA LEU A 58 -7.54 6.50 3.92
C LEU A 58 -7.01 6.04 5.29
N LEU A 59 -6.22 4.98 5.26
CA LEU A 59 -5.53 4.46 6.44
C LEU A 59 -4.02 4.52 6.17
N ILE A 60 -3.31 5.16 7.08
CA ILE A 60 -1.85 5.29 7.04
C ILE A 60 -1.25 4.59 8.24
N LYS A 61 -0.09 3.97 8.06
CA LYS A 61 0.67 3.49 9.22
C LYS A 61 1.13 4.73 10.01
N ALA A 62 0.71 4.83 11.26
CA ALA A 62 1.22 5.85 12.16
C ALA A 62 2.69 5.54 12.48
N ASN A 63 3.62 6.17 11.76
CA ASN A 63 4.95 6.38 12.31
C ASN A 63 4.79 7.48 13.37
N VAL A 64 4.90 7.11 14.65
CA VAL A 64 4.90 8.07 15.75
C VAL A 64 6.22 8.83 15.72
N ILE A 65 6.27 9.85 14.87
CA ILE A 65 6.97 11.12 15.06
C ILE A 65 6.28 12.13 14.14
N SER A 66 5.47 12.99 14.77
CA SER A 66 4.64 14.06 14.18
C SER A 66 3.39 13.58 13.41
N ALA A 67 2.34 13.29 14.16
CA ALA A 67 0.99 13.19 13.65
C ALA A 67 0.44 14.60 13.39
N HIS A 68 0.37 15.01 12.13
CA HIS A 68 -0.60 15.98 11.64
C HIS A 68 -1.01 15.55 10.23
N VAL A 69 -1.96 14.62 10.14
CA VAL A 69 -2.73 14.42 8.91
C VAL A 69 -4.15 14.85 9.21
N TYR A 70 -4.37 16.17 9.06
CA TYR A 70 -5.69 16.75 8.94
C TYR A 70 -6.28 16.32 7.59
N PHE A 71 -7.42 15.64 7.64
CA PHE A 71 -8.29 15.47 6.48
C PHE A 71 -9.13 16.73 6.32
N ASN A 72 -9.04 17.37 5.15
CA ASN A 72 -10.01 18.34 4.66
C ASN A 72 -10.06 18.20 3.14
N ILE A 73 -10.99 17.38 2.66
CA ILE A 73 -11.67 17.42 1.35
C ILE A 73 -12.96 16.61 1.47
#